data_AF-A0A496TKZ6-F1
#
_entry.id   AF-A0A496TKZ6-F1
#
_cell.length_a   1.000
_cell.length_b   1.000
_cell.length_c   1.000
_cell.angle_alpha   90.00
_cell.angle_beta   90.00
_cell.angle_gamma   90.00
#
_symmetry.space_group_name_H-M   'P 1'
#
loop_
_entity.id
_entity.type
_entity.pdbx_description
1 polymer ?
#
loop_
_entity_poly.entity_id
_entity_poly.type
_entity_poly.pdbx_seq_one_letter_code
_entity_poly.pdbx_strand_id
1 'polypeptide(L)'
;IFHCYFDFDVVPSAGNGGFAAGRGDLTQPEYLIGVDVDGRLAVVFSYVSMGDRLHNTDSYSTNEEKACNYQRLIQFVVNTIVFALTQEGSITHRVMETIK
;
A
#
# COMPACT_ATOMS: atom_id res chain seq x y z
N ILE A 1 -2.37 9.38 -0.07
CA ILE A 1 -1.58 8.12 -0.22
C ILE A 1 -1.39 7.69 -1.68
N PHE A 2 -2.38 7.83 -2.56
CA PHE A 2 -2.28 7.40 -3.97
C PHE A 2 -1.27 8.18 -4.84
N HIS A 3 -1.02 9.45 -4.53
CA HIS A 3 -0.22 10.35 -5.37
C HIS A 3 0.95 11.03 -4.62
N CYS A 4 1.47 10.41 -3.54
CA CYS A 4 2.46 11.07 -2.68
C CYS A 4 3.93 10.82 -3.07
N TYR A 5 4.23 9.79 -3.86
CA TYR A 5 5.58 9.51 -4.34
C TYR A 5 5.53 8.87 -5.74
N PHE A 6 4.94 7.69 -5.84
CA PHE A 6 4.48 7.10 -7.11
C PHE A 6 3.02 7.41 -7.35
N ASP A 7 2.59 7.28 -8.61
CA ASP A 7 1.24 7.63 -9.05
C ASP A 7 0.36 6.38 -9.27
N PHE A 8 -0.87 6.44 -8.76
CA PHE A 8 -1.86 5.36 -8.77
C PHE A 8 -3.28 5.91 -8.78
N ASP A 9 -4.10 5.44 -9.72
CA ASP A 9 -5.54 5.74 -9.72
C ASP A 9 -6.35 4.78 -8.84
N VAL A 10 -5.82 3.56 -8.63
CA VAL A 10 -6.46 2.48 -7.86
C VAL A 10 -5.43 1.73 -7.03
N VAL A 11 -5.89 0.96 -6.05
CA VAL A 11 -5.00 0.09 -5.26
C VAL A 11 -4.43 -0.96 -6.22
N PRO A 12 -3.10 -1.05 -6.39
CA PRO A 12 -2.55 -2.08 -7.26
C PRO A 12 -2.81 -3.46 -6.67
N SER A 13 -3.23 -4.40 -7.50
CA SER A 13 -3.32 -5.81 -7.15
C SER A 13 -2.08 -6.54 -7.69
N ALA A 14 -1.46 -7.40 -6.87
CA ALA A 14 -0.40 -8.30 -7.35
C ALA A 14 -0.99 -9.62 -7.86
N GLY A 15 -1.97 -9.51 -8.76
CA GLY A 15 -2.72 -10.62 -9.35
C GLY A 15 -3.85 -11.16 -8.47
N ASN A 16 -4.53 -12.20 -8.98
CA ASN A 16 -5.67 -12.87 -8.34
C ASN A 16 -5.28 -13.48 -6.99
N GLY A 17 -5.41 -12.72 -5.90
CA GLY A 17 -5.39 -13.26 -4.55
C GLY A 17 -6.82 -13.53 -4.11
N GLY A 18 -7.15 -14.78 -3.79
CA GLY A 18 -8.47 -15.09 -3.23
C GLY A 18 -8.65 -14.37 -1.88
N PHE A 19 -9.74 -13.63 -1.72
CA PHE A 19 -10.14 -13.12 -0.41
C PHE A 19 -10.58 -14.31 0.46
N ALA A 20 -9.79 -14.66 1.48
CA ALA A 20 -10.09 -15.77 2.39
C ALA A 20 -11.17 -15.40 3.42
N ALA A 21 -12.37 -15.03 2.96
CA ALA A 21 -13.57 -14.97 3.81
C ALA A 21 -14.41 -16.26 3.71
N GLY A 22 -13.74 -17.41 3.56
CA GLY A 22 -14.41 -18.71 3.46
C GLY A 22 -15.25 -18.91 2.20
N ARG A 23 -15.15 -18.01 1.20
CA ARG A 23 -15.77 -18.13 -0.11
C ARG A 23 -14.70 -17.95 -1.17
N GLY A 24 -14.24 -19.07 -1.74
CA GLY A 24 -13.36 -19.06 -2.90
C GLY A 24 -13.99 -18.24 -4.03
N ASP A 25 -13.16 -17.53 -4.79
CA ASP A 25 -13.48 -16.73 -5.98
C ASP A 25 -13.99 -15.29 -5.78
N LEU A 26 -13.81 -14.66 -4.62
CA LEU A 26 -13.97 -13.20 -4.53
C LEU A 26 -12.68 -12.48 -4.96
N THR A 27 -12.82 -11.60 -5.96
CA THR A 27 -11.79 -10.62 -6.35
C THR A 27 -11.44 -9.73 -5.16
N GLN A 28 -10.15 -9.42 -5.00
CA GLN A 28 -9.71 -8.53 -3.92
C GLN A 28 -10.36 -7.15 -4.11
N PRO A 29 -10.89 -6.53 -3.04
CA PRO A 29 -11.42 -5.19 -3.13
C PRO A 29 -10.33 -4.19 -3.56
N GLU A 30 -10.63 -3.37 -4.56
CA GLU A 30 -9.72 -2.34 -5.10
C GLU A 30 -9.75 -1.02 -4.30
N TYR A 31 -10.11 -1.08 -3.02
CA TYR A 31 -10.19 0.07 -2.13
C TYR A 31 -9.41 -0.18 -0.83
N LEU A 32 -9.04 0.92 -0.19
CA LEU A 32 -8.48 0.93 1.15
C LEU A 32 -9.54 1.37 2.16
N ILE A 33 -9.43 0.89 3.39
CA ILE A 33 -10.19 1.44 4.52
C ILE A 33 -9.22 2.31 5.34
N GLY A 34 -9.60 3.55 5.58
CA GLY A 34 -8.85 4.49 6.40
C GLY A 34 -9.48 4.66 7.78
N VAL A 35 -8.65 4.85 8.81
CA VAL A 35 -9.08 5.39 10.10
C VAL A 35 -8.37 6.70 10.34
N ASP A 36 -9.16 7.76 10.47
CA ASP A 36 -8.66 9.09 10.80
C ASP A 36 -8.71 9.33 12.32
N VAL A 37 -7.65 9.91 12.85
CA VAL A 37 -7.53 10.36 14.24
C VAL A 37 -7.07 11.80 14.20
N ASP A 38 -7.84 12.71 14.81
CA ASP A 38 -7.54 14.15 14.84
C ASP A 38 -7.29 14.76 13.45
N GLY A 39 -8.07 14.34 12.44
CA GLY A 39 -7.95 14.81 11.06
C GLY A 39 -6.75 14.22 10.30
N ARG A 40 -6.05 13.25 10.88
CA ARG A 40 -4.90 12.57 10.27
C ARG A 40 -5.21 11.10 10.01
N LEU A 41 -4.87 10.62 8.81
CA LEU A 41 -4.98 9.21 8.47
C LEU A 41 -3.93 8.40 9.26
N ALA A 42 -4.42 7.71 10.30
CA ALA A 42 -3.61 6.98 11.26
C ALA A 42 -3.42 5.51 10.87
N VAL A 43 -4.46 4.90 10.28
CA VAL A 43 -4.44 3.49 9.85
C VAL A 43 -4.95 3.38 8.43
N VAL A 44 -4.28 2.54 7.63
CA VAL A 44 -4.74 2.10 6.33
C VAL A 44 -4.83 0.58 6.37
N PHE A 45 -6.04 0.06 6.16
CA PHE A 45 -6.28 -1.37 6.01
C PHE A 45 -6.39 -1.73 4.53
N SER A 46 -5.69 -2.80 4.14
CA SER A 46 -5.65 -3.32 2.78
C SER A 46 -5.97 -4.80 2.78
N TYR A 47 -6.78 -5.21 1.80
CA TYR A 47 -7.14 -6.62 1.57
C TYR A 47 -6.14 -7.35 0.66
N VAL A 48 -5.12 -6.65 0.15
CA VAL A 48 -4.21 -7.15 -0.89
C VAL A 48 -3.03 -7.95 -0.31
N SER A 49 -3.04 -8.26 1.00
CA SER A 49 -1.96 -8.94 1.73
C SER A 49 -0.57 -8.42 1.33
N MET A 50 -0.40 -7.09 1.39
CA MET A 50 0.78 -6.41 0.87
C MET A 50 2.08 -6.94 1.48
N GLY A 51 2.09 -7.25 2.78
CA GLY A 51 3.26 -7.81 3.47
C GLY A 51 3.72 -9.16 2.92
N ASP A 52 2.79 -10.10 2.71
CA ASP A 52 3.10 -11.44 2.18
C ASP A 52 3.70 -11.36 0.77
N ARG A 53 3.21 -10.41 -0.03
CA ARG A 53 3.65 -10.19 -1.41
C ARG A 53 5.06 -9.59 -1.49
N LEU A 54 5.56 -8.89 -0.45
CA LEU A 54 6.92 -8.32 -0.40
C LEU A 54 8.01 -9.39 -0.19
N HIS A 55 7.68 -10.51 0.45
CA HIS A 55 8.62 -11.61 0.68
C HIS A 55 8.72 -12.58 -0.50
N ASN A 56 7.94 -12.36 -1.56
CA ASN A 56 7.78 -13.31 -2.62
C ASN A 56 8.79 -13.07 -3.77
N THR A 57 9.51 -14.13 -4.14
CA THR A 57 10.41 -14.19 -5.30
C THR A 57 9.71 -13.97 -6.63
N ASP A 58 8.38 -13.95 -6.64
CA ASP A 58 7.53 -13.62 -7.80
C ASP A 58 7.79 -12.24 -8.42
N SER A 59 8.47 -11.33 -7.70
CA SER A 59 8.99 -10.08 -8.26
C SER A 59 9.96 -10.30 -9.43
N TYR A 60 10.52 -11.51 -9.56
CA TYR A 60 11.39 -11.97 -10.64
C TYR A 60 10.74 -13.06 -11.50
N SER A 61 9.40 -13.13 -11.51
CA SER A 61 8.68 -14.11 -12.31
C SER A 61 9.01 -13.96 -13.80
N THR A 62 9.11 -15.09 -14.52
CA THR A 62 9.17 -15.10 -15.98
C THR A 62 7.84 -14.70 -16.63
N ASN A 63 6.76 -14.63 -15.85
CA ASN A 63 5.52 -13.99 -16.26
C ASN A 63 5.64 -12.48 -16.05
N GLU A 64 5.81 -11.74 -17.15
CA GLU A 64 6.02 -10.28 -17.15
C GLU A 64 4.86 -9.51 -16.50
N GLU A 65 3.62 -9.92 -16.75
CA GLU A 65 2.43 -9.30 -16.14
C GLU A 65 2.46 -9.45 -14.62
N LYS A 66 2.77 -10.68 -14.15
CA LYS A 66 2.91 -10.96 -12.73
C LYS A 66 4.04 -10.11 -12.12
N ALA A 67 5.22 -10.09 -12.71
CA ALA A 67 6.34 -9.30 -12.23
C ALA A 67 6.00 -7.80 -12.15
N CYS A 68 5.37 -7.25 -13.19
CA CYS A 68 4.90 -5.86 -13.23
C CYS A 68 3.91 -5.54 -12.10
N ASN A 69 2.91 -6.41 -11.89
CA ASN A 69 1.91 -6.23 -10.84
C ASN A 69 2.53 -6.25 -9.43
N TYR A 70 3.52 -7.11 -9.18
CA TYR A 70 4.26 -7.13 -7.92
C TYR A 70 5.11 -5.87 -7.75
N GLN A 71 5.76 -5.38 -8.80
CA GLN A 71 6.51 -4.14 -8.76
C GLN A 71 5.60 -2.93 -8.45
N ARG A 72 4.41 -2.86 -9.06
CA ARG A 72 3.39 -1.83 -8.75
C ARG A 72 2.94 -1.92 -7.29
N LEU A 73 2.78 -3.12 -6.74
CA LEU A 73 2.46 -3.28 -5.31
C LEU A 73 3.57 -2.77 -4.40
N ILE A 74 4.84 -3.08 -4.69
CA ILE A 74 6.00 -2.57 -3.94
C ILE A 74 6.03 -1.04 -3.95
N GLN A 75 5.83 -0.43 -5.12
CA GLN A 75 5.73 1.02 -5.26
C GLN A 75 4.62 1.61 -4.37
N PHE A 76 3.47 0.95 -4.27
CA PHE A 76 2.39 1.42 -3.41
C PHE A 76 2.69 1.25 -1.92
N VAL A 77 3.42 0.21 -1.52
CA VAL A 77 3.95 0.08 -0.16
C VAL A 77 4.86 1.26 0.17
N VAL A 78 5.75 1.65 -0.75
CA VAL A 78 6.59 2.86 -0.58
C VAL A 78 5.74 4.11 -0.38
N ASN A 79 4.66 4.28 -1.15
CA ASN A 79 3.71 5.38 -0.94
C ASN A 79 3.14 5.39 0.49
N THR A 80 2.80 4.23 1.04
CA THR A 80 2.25 4.15 2.41
C THR A 80 3.25 4.66 3.45
N ILE A 81 4.53 4.33 3.29
CA ILE A 81 5.62 4.75 4.17
C ILE A 81 5.88 6.25 4.00
N VAL A 82 6.05 6.72 2.76
CA VAL A 82 6.28 8.14 2.47
C VAL A 82 5.14 8.97 3.02
N PHE A 83 3.90 8.61 2.73
CA PHE A 83 2.72 9.32 3.24
C PHE A 83 2.69 9.36 4.77
N ALA A 84 2.96 8.24 5.44
CA ALA A 84 2.99 8.19 6.90
C ALA A 84 4.05 9.13 7.49
N LEU A 85 5.20 9.26 6.82
CA LEU A 85 6.32 10.09 7.23
C LEU A 85 6.17 11.57 6.85
N THR A 86 5.42 11.91 5.80
CA THR A 86 5.36 13.28 5.28
C THR A 86 4.01 13.97 5.46
N GLN A 87 2.97 13.24 5.87
CA GLN A 87 1.69 13.87 6.22
C GLN A 87 1.86 14.93 7.32
N GLU A 88 0.99 15.92 7.33
CA GLU A 88 0.99 16.95 8.36
C GLU A 88 0.84 16.33 9.76
N GLY A 89 1.60 16.85 10.72
CA GLY A 89 1.67 16.27 12.08
C GLY A 89 2.37 14.91 12.17
N SER A 90 3.05 14.43 11.12
CA SER A 90 3.90 13.24 11.17
C SER A 90 5.09 13.41 12.12
N ILE A 91 5.78 12.30 12.40
CA ILE A 91 7.01 12.33 13.22
C ILE A 91 8.09 13.22 12.57
N THR A 92 8.21 13.21 11.24
CA THR A 92 9.14 14.06 10.51
C THR A 92 8.82 15.54 10.73
N HIS A 93 7.53 15.92 10.67
CA HIS A 93 7.10 17.29 10.93
C HIS A 93 7.52 17.73 12.34
N ARG A 94 7.24 16.90 13.35
CA ARG A 94 7.59 17.17 14.76
C ARG A 94 9.10 17.27 15.00
N VAL A 95 9.89 16.41 14.36
CA VAL A 95 11.36 16.47 14.45
C VAL A 95 11.87 17.77 13.82
N MET A 96 11.37 18.15 12.65
CA MET A 96 11.78 19.39 11.97
C MET A 96 11.39 20.65 12.75
N GLU A 97 10.28 20.64 13.49
CA GLU A 97 9.91 21.72 14.42
C GLU A 97 10.86 21.83 15.61
N THR A 98 11.45 20.72 16.06
CA THR A 98 12.36 20.67 17.22
C THR A 98 13.78 21.15 16.90
N ILE A 99 14.17 21.12 15.61
CA ILE A 99 15.53 21.51 15.15
C ILE A 99 15.64 23.02 14.84
N LYS A 100 14.56 23.80 15.06
CA LYS A 100 14.60 25.27 14.99
C LYS A 100 15.25 25.89 16.22
#